data_AF-A0A961DUY9-F1
#
_entry.id   AF-A0A961DUY9-F1
#
_cell.length_a   1.000
_cell.length_b   1.000
_cell.length_c   1.000
_cell.angle_alpha   90.00
_cell.angle_beta   90.00
_cell.angle_gamma   90.00
#
_symmetry.space_group_name_H-M   'P 1'
#
loop_
_entity.id
_entity.type
_entity.pdbx_description
1 polymer ?
#
loop_
_entity_poly.entity_id
_entity_poly.type
_entity_poly.pdbx_seq_one_letter_code
_entity_poly.pdbx_strand_id
1 'polypeptide(L)'
;MYNFYAGDLASGVRRNETPGIPPLHVGKGTRYGALTLFPVWADGGAASGLKWDLDGLDVGEQRDGGRVDSLAAVNPGRKPVVLVEGDLLEGGWQTRMVARSTIIGPGEAVNIAALCVEQRRWETNADRGHRTAGRRVSAPLRAARDRAYRRGTDPQHAVWHDITSRYETIAPTSTSSFADHLDRVAG
;
A
#
# COMPACT_ATOMS: atom_id res chain seq x y z
N MET A 1 37.75 -31.91 -34.68
CA MET A 1 36.66 -32.51 -35.48
C MET A 1 36.45 -33.92 -34.97
N TYR A 2 35.41 -34.17 -34.19
CA TYR A 2 34.64 -35.43 -34.06
C TYR A 2 33.49 -35.18 -33.07
N ASN A 3 32.27 -35.49 -33.52
CA ASN A 3 30.99 -35.33 -32.82
C ASN A 3 30.78 -36.40 -31.74
N PHE A 4 29.99 -36.07 -30.72
CA PHE A 4 29.19 -37.04 -29.95
C PHE A 4 27.72 -36.58 -29.93
N TYR A 5 26.81 -37.50 -30.20
CA TYR A 5 25.36 -37.29 -30.31
C TYR A 5 24.62 -37.45 -28.96
N ALA A 6 23.57 -36.64 -28.84
CA ALA A 6 22.23 -36.87 -28.26
C ALA A 6 22.07 -37.51 -26.86
N GLY A 7 21.47 -36.71 -25.96
CA GLY A 7 20.61 -37.16 -24.88
C GLY A 7 19.39 -36.26 -24.83
N ASP A 8 18.28 -36.74 -25.39
CA ASP A 8 16.96 -36.13 -25.34
C ASP A 8 16.32 -36.43 -23.97
N LEU A 9 16.01 -35.39 -23.21
CA LEU A 9 15.02 -35.43 -22.12
C LEU A 9 14.21 -34.14 -22.17
N ALA A 10 13.26 -34.14 -23.09
CA ALA A 10 12.05 -33.34 -22.96
C ALA A 10 11.34 -33.68 -21.65
N SER A 11 11.49 -32.84 -20.63
CA SER A 11 10.56 -32.75 -19.51
C SER A 11 10.05 -31.31 -19.41
N GLY A 12 8.80 -31.14 -19.81
CA GLY A 12 8.15 -29.85 -19.99
C GLY A 12 8.11 -29.00 -18.73
N VAL A 13 8.85 -27.90 -18.76
CA VAL A 13 8.42 -26.70 -18.04
C VAL A 13 7.31 -26.09 -18.88
N ARG A 14 6.05 -26.41 -18.54
CA ARG A 14 4.91 -25.64 -19.07
C ARG A 14 5.19 -24.19 -18.72
N ARG A 15 5.17 -23.32 -19.73
CA ARG A 15 5.08 -21.87 -19.53
C ARG A 15 3.92 -21.66 -18.55
N ASN A 16 4.19 -21.13 -17.36
CA ASN A 16 3.14 -20.76 -16.42
C ASN A 16 2.22 -19.79 -17.16
N GLU A 17 1.07 -20.27 -17.60
CA GLU A 17 -0.06 -19.42 -17.93
C GLU A 17 -0.33 -18.61 -16.66
N THR A 18 -0.15 -17.29 -16.72
CA THR A 18 -0.65 -16.43 -15.65
C THR A 18 -2.12 -16.81 -15.46
N PRO A 19 -2.54 -17.29 -14.27
CA PRO A 19 -3.93 -17.64 -14.06
C PRO A 19 -4.78 -16.44 -14.45
N GLY A 20 -5.63 -16.62 -15.47
CA GLY A 20 -6.53 -15.55 -15.91
C GLY A 20 -7.36 -15.09 -14.72
N ILE A 21 -7.62 -13.79 -14.65
CA ILE A 21 -8.57 -13.27 -13.66
C ILE A 21 -9.92 -13.96 -13.96
N PRO A 22 -10.52 -14.67 -12.99
CA PRO A 22 -11.80 -15.34 -13.21
C PRO A 22 -12.86 -14.31 -13.63
N PRO A 23 -13.89 -14.74 -14.41
CA PRO A 23 -14.99 -13.85 -14.79
C PRO A 23 -15.56 -13.14 -13.56
N LEU A 24 -15.66 -11.81 -13.67
CA LEU A 24 -16.25 -10.96 -12.63
C LEU A 24 -17.71 -10.67 -12.96
N HIS A 25 -18.55 -10.81 -11.96
CA HIS A 25 -19.98 -10.52 -12.02
C HIS A 25 -20.29 -9.27 -11.21
N VAL A 26 -21.19 -8.45 -11.73
CA VAL A 26 -21.74 -7.29 -11.03
C VAL A 26 -23.22 -7.54 -10.82
N GLY A 27 -23.64 -7.62 -9.56
CA GLY A 27 -25.04 -7.86 -9.22
C GLY A 27 -25.88 -6.60 -9.22
N LYS A 28 -27.16 -6.78 -8.91
CA LYS A 28 -28.11 -5.67 -8.78
C LYS A 28 -27.66 -4.74 -7.64
N GLY A 29 -27.66 -3.44 -7.92
CA GLY A 29 -27.31 -2.42 -6.93
C GLY A 29 -28.39 -2.28 -5.85
N THR A 30 -27.95 -2.14 -4.60
CA THR A 30 -28.78 -1.76 -3.45
C THR A 30 -28.55 -0.29 -3.14
N ARG A 31 -29.63 0.50 -3.10
CA ARG A 31 -29.55 1.96 -2.87
C ARG A 31 -30.00 2.33 -1.47
N TYR A 32 -29.23 3.19 -0.82
CA TYR A 32 -29.60 3.87 0.42
C TYR A 32 -29.26 5.36 0.30
N GLY A 33 -30.28 6.21 0.16
CA GLY A 33 -30.11 7.65 -0.08
C GLY A 33 -29.31 7.95 -1.36
N ALA A 34 -28.19 8.66 -1.20
CA ALA A 34 -27.25 9.01 -2.27
C ALA A 34 -26.19 7.93 -2.55
N LEU A 35 -26.20 6.81 -1.81
CA LEU A 35 -25.26 5.70 -1.98
C LEU A 35 -25.93 4.55 -2.72
N THR A 36 -25.26 3.99 -3.74
CA THR A 36 -25.65 2.73 -4.38
C THR A 36 -24.49 1.75 -4.30
N LEU A 37 -24.71 0.59 -3.68
CA LEU A 37 -23.73 -0.47 -3.53
C LEU A 37 -24.00 -1.56 -4.57
N PHE A 38 -23.02 -1.87 -5.40
CA PHE A 38 -23.07 -2.98 -6.34
C PHE A 38 -22.21 -4.12 -5.81
N PRO A 39 -22.77 -5.32 -5.54
CA PRO A 39 -21.96 -6.47 -5.19
C PRO A 39 -21.15 -6.91 -6.41
N VAL A 40 -19.86 -7.20 -6.20
CA VAL A 40 -18.95 -7.75 -7.21
C VAL A 40 -18.38 -9.06 -6.69
N TRP A 41 -18.42 -10.12 -7.49
CA TRP A 41 -17.85 -11.42 -7.16
C TRP A 41 -17.25 -12.07 -8.40
N ALA A 42 -16.43 -13.10 -8.22
CA ALA A 42 -15.84 -13.86 -9.31
C ALA A 42 -16.34 -15.29 -9.33
N ASP A 43 -16.27 -15.95 -10.50
CA ASP A 43 -16.43 -17.39 -10.60
C ASP A 43 -15.21 -18.08 -9.95
N GLY A 44 -15.37 -18.48 -8.69
CA GLY A 44 -14.32 -19.05 -7.89
C GLY A 44 -14.61 -18.89 -6.39
N GLY A 45 -14.03 -19.75 -5.56
CA GLY A 45 -14.10 -19.57 -4.11
C GLY A 45 -13.44 -18.27 -3.65
N ALA A 46 -13.72 -17.84 -2.42
CA ALA A 46 -13.05 -16.69 -1.83
C ALA A 46 -11.52 -16.88 -1.87
N ALA A 47 -10.79 -15.82 -2.26
CA ALA A 47 -9.34 -15.79 -2.15
C ALA A 47 -8.97 -16.00 -0.68
N SER A 48 -8.49 -17.20 -0.36
CA SER A 48 -8.13 -17.61 0.99
C SER A 48 -6.61 -17.58 1.16
N GLY A 49 -6.15 -17.54 2.41
CA GLY A 49 -4.72 -17.56 2.72
C GLY A 49 -4.05 -16.19 2.74
N LEU A 50 -4.71 -15.13 2.28
CA LEU A 50 -4.23 -13.75 2.43
C LEU A 50 -4.64 -13.17 3.78
N LYS A 51 -3.73 -12.39 4.38
CA LYS A 51 -3.97 -11.62 5.58
C LYS A 51 -4.18 -10.15 5.21
N TRP A 52 -5.35 -9.61 5.57
CA TRP A 52 -5.77 -8.24 5.26
C TRP A 52 -5.57 -7.26 6.42
N ASP A 53 -5.46 -7.78 7.65
CA ASP A 53 -4.98 -6.98 8.76
C ASP A 53 -3.44 -6.93 8.71
N LEU A 54 -2.90 -5.77 9.06
CA LEU A 54 -1.47 -5.50 9.01
C LEU A 54 -0.79 -5.81 10.35
N ASP A 55 -1.47 -6.51 11.26
CA ASP A 55 -0.89 -6.84 12.57
C ASP A 55 0.28 -7.81 12.39
N GLY A 56 1.36 -7.59 13.13
CA GLY A 56 2.55 -8.43 13.05
C GLY A 56 3.30 -8.32 11.72
N LEU A 57 2.99 -7.33 10.88
CA LEU A 57 3.89 -6.86 9.84
C LEU A 57 4.84 -5.82 10.47
N ASP A 58 6.13 -6.06 10.41
CA ASP A 58 7.13 -5.14 10.94
C ASP A 58 7.48 -4.12 9.86
N VAL A 59 7.07 -2.86 10.05
CA VAL A 59 7.35 -1.77 9.11
C VAL A 59 8.25 -0.74 9.79
N GLY A 60 9.32 -0.31 9.11
CA GLY A 60 10.29 0.60 9.68
C GLY A 60 11.13 1.37 8.68
N GLU A 61 11.83 2.38 9.18
CA GLU A 61 12.86 3.10 8.42
C GLU A 61 14.01 2.16 8.02
N GLN A 62 14.58 2.37 6.83
CA GLN A 62 15.68 1.55 6.32
C GLN A 62 16.96 1.74 7.16
N ARG A 63 17.74 0.66 7.30
CA ARG A 63 18.91 0.63 8.21
C ARG A 63 20.06 1.52 7.75
N ASP A 64 20.22 1.69 6.44
CA ASP A 64 21.23 2.55 5.80
C ASP A 64 20.82 4.04 5.76
N GLY A 65 19.67 4.38 6.38
CA GLY A 65 19.15 5.74 6.49
C GLY A 65 17.74 5.86 5.92
N GLY A 66 16.98 6.85 6.40
CA GLY A 66 15.62 7.10 5.93
C GLY A 66 15.59 7.46 4.45
N ARG A 67 14.74 6.76 3.69
CA ARG A 67 14.36 7.12 2.31
C ARG A 67 12.96 7.69 2.38
N VAL A 68 12.72 8.85 1.77
CA VAL A 68 11.40 9.51 1.80
C VAL A 68 10.33 8.64 1.12
N ASP A 69 10.70 7.98 0.01
CA ASP A 69 9.79 7.29 -0.89
C ASP A 69 9.59 5.79 -0.58
N SER A 70 10.25 5.26 0.46
CA SER A 70 10.25 3.82 0.73
C SER A 70 10.52 3.46 2.19
N LEU A 71 9.85 2.41 2.66
CA LEU A 71 10.02 1.83 4.00
C LEU A 71 10.43 0.36 3.89
N ALA A 72 11.18 -0.14 4.86
CA ALA A 72 11.42 -1.56 5.00
C ALA A 72 10.18 -2.22 5.63
N ALA A 73 9.75 -3.34 5.08
CA ALA A 73 8.66 -4.15 5.61
C ALA A 73 9.12 -5.62 5.70
N VAL A 74 8.85 -6.26 6.83
CA VAL A 74 9.14 -7.67 7.07
C VAL A 74 7.87 -8.37 7.54
N ASN A 75 7.51 -9.46 6.88
CA ASN A 75 6.42 -10.33 7.30
C ASN A 75 6.98 -11.55 8.06
N PRO A 76 7.13 -11.53 9.39
CA PRO A 76 7.58 -12.68 10.17
C PRO A 76 6.52 -13.81 10.23
N GLY A 77 5.31 -13.56 9.72
CA GLY A 77 4.18 -14.48 9.77
C GLY A 77 4.28 -15.64 8.79
N ARG A 78 3.27 -16.52 8.86
CA ARG A 78 3.15 -17.73 8.03
C ARG A 78 2.21 -17.56 6.83
N LYS A 79 1.57 -16.39 6.69
CA LYS A 79 0.61 -16.08 5.61
C LYS A 79 1.06 -14.81 4.89
N PRO A 80 0.84 -14.69 3.57
CA PRO A 80 1.06 -13.43 2.87
C PRO A 80 0.19 -12.31 3.46
N VAL A 81 0.77 -11.12 3.62
CA VAL A 81 0.09 -9.91 4.08
C VAL A 81 -0.15 -8.99 2.88
N VAL A 82 -1.35 -8.43 2.78
CA VAL A 82 -1.72 -7.48 1.72
C VAL A 82 -1.66 -6.07 2.26
N LEU A 83 -0.77 -5.24 1.71
CA LEU A 83 -0.80 -3.79 1.88
C LEU A 83 -1.54 -3.18 0.70
N VAL A 84 -2.50 -2.33 0.99
CA VAL A 84 -3.33 -1.68 -0.02
C VAL A 84 -2.92 -0.22 -0.12
N GLU A 85 -2.97 0.36 -1.33
CA GLU A 85 -2.57 1.73 -1.55
C GLU A 85 -3.34 2.71 -0.65
N GLY A 86 -2.64 3.56 0.07
CA GLY A 86 -3.23 4.49 1.02
C GLY A 86 -3.45 3.96 2.42
N ASP A 87 -3.03 2.73 2.75
CA ASP A 87 -2.89 2.33 4.15
C ASP A 87 -1.91 3.26 4.87
N LEU A 88 -2.26 3.68 6.08
CA LEU A 88 -1.50 4.62 6.88
C LEU A 88 -0.47 3.87 7.76
N LEU A 89 0.76 4.38 7.75
CA LEU A 89 1.93 3.86 8.45
C LEU A 89 2.42 4.95 9.40
N GLU A 90 1.99 4.88 10.65
CA GLU A 90 2.12 5.98 11.62
C GLU A 90 3.33 5.85 12.51
N GLY A 91 3.94 6.96 12.93
CA GLY A 91 5.18 6.94 13.68
C GLY A 91 6.39 7.04 12.75
N GLY A 92 7.44 6.27 13.02
CA GLY A 92 8.73 6.39 12.33
C GLY A 92 9.28 7.82 12.37
N TRP A 93 10.10 8.16 11.37
CA TRP A 93 10.62 9.53 11.26
C TRP A 93 9.57 10.51 10.75
N GLN A 94 8.56 10.01 10.01
CA GLN A 94 7.45 10.77 9.45
C GLN A 94 6.28 9.82 9.16
N THR A 95 5.04 10.25 9.38
CA THR A 95 3.88 9.41 9.04
C THR A 95 3.77 9.25 7.52
N ARG A 96 3.54 8.03 7.04
CA ARG A 96 3.47 7.71 5.61
C ARG A 96 2.19 7.00 5.21
N MET A 97 1.89 7.02 3.92
CA MET A 97 0.91 6.16 3.28
C MET A 97 1.60 5.16 2.34
N VAL A 98 1.05 3.96 2.22
CA VAL A 98 1.46 2.99 1.20
C VAL A 98 1.17 3.58 -0.19
N ALA A 99 2.18 3.69 -1.04
CA ALA A 99 2.04 4.33 -2.33
C ALA A 99 1.46 3.39 -3.40
N ARG A 100 1.74 2.09 -3.28
CA ARG A 100 1.31 1.03 -4.20
C ARG A 100 0.93 -0.23 -3.44
N SER A 101 -0.16 -0.87 -3.86
CA SER A 101 -0.60 -2.14 -3.28
C SER A 101 0.46 -3.22 -3.51
N THR A 102 0.83 -3.91 -2.45
CA THR A 102 1.92 -4.90 -2.43
C THR A 102 1.46 -6.10 -1.60
N ILE A 103 1.77 -7.31 -2.06
CA ILE A 103 1.63 -8.53 -1.25
C ILE A 103 3.01 -8.91 -0.77
N ILE A 104 3.17 -9.10 0.54
CA ILE A 104 4.43 -9.54 1.16
C ILE A 104 4.24 -10.98 1.62
N GLY A 105 5.01 -11.89 1.02
CA GLY A 105 4.99 -13.32 1.32
C GLY A 105 5.43 -13.65 2.75
N PRO A 106 5.18 -14.89 3.22
CA PRO A 106 5.65 -15.34 4.54
C PRO A 106 7.17 -15.30 4.66
N GLY A 107 7.70 -14.71 5.72
CA GLY A 107 9.13 -14.56 5.97
C GLY A 107 9.85 -13.56 5.05
N GLU A 108 9.12 -12.87 4.15
CA GLU A 108 9.70 -11.96 3.18
C GLU A 108 10.06 -10.61 3.82
N ALA A 109 11.17 -10.03 3.36
CA ALA A 109 11.59 -8.67 3.65
C ALA A 109 11.69 -7.89 2.33
N VAL A 110 10.98 -6.77 2.24
CA VAL A 110 10.89 -5.96 1.01
C VAL A 110 10.85 -4.47 1.34
N ASN A 111 11.34 -3.64 0.43
CA ASN A 111 11.14 -2.20 0.50
C ASN A 111 9.83 -1.83 -0.19
N ILE A 112 8.85 -1.35 0.59
CA ILE A 112 7.56 -0.90 0.07
C ILE A 112 7.62 0.56 -0.33
N ALA A 113 6.98 0.89 -1.46
CA ALA A 113 6.84 2.28 -1.88
C ALA A 113 5.89 3.02 -0.94
N ALA A 114 6.31 4.18 -0.45
CA ALA A 114 5.58 5.00 0.51
C ALA A 114 5.61 6.47 0.10
N LEU A 115 4.65 7.24 0.57
CA LEU A 115 4.63 8.70 0.45
C LEU A 115 4.37 9.30 1.82
N CYS A 116 5.09 10.35 2.15
CA CYS A 116 4.94 11.04 3.42
C CYS A 116 3.64 11.84 3.44
N VAL A 117 2.91 11.76 4.54
CA VAL A 117 1.65 12.48 4.76
C VAL A 117 1.74 13.44 5.95
N GLU A 118 2.95 13.80 6.34
CA GLU A 118 3.25 14.67 7.49
C GLU A 118 4.43 15.61 7.19
N GLN A 119 4.22 16.67 6.43
CA GLN A 119 5.31 17.41 5.76
C GLN A 119 6.45 17.91 6.66
N ARG A 120 6.18 18.34 7.90
CA ARG A 120 7.16 19.09 8.70
C ARG A 120 7.86 18.28 9.80
N ARG A 121 7.57 16.98 9.92
CA ARG A 121 8.26 16.10 10.87
C ARG A 121 9.28 15.22 10.15
N TRP A 122 10.52 15.21 10.67
CA TRP A 122 11.56 14.26 10.29
C TRP A 122 12.46 13.99 11.49
N GLU A 123 12.13 12.99 12.29
CA GLU A 123 12.76 12.76 13.61
C GLU A 123 13.70 11.55 13.59
N THR A 124 14.96 11.76 13.20
CA THR A 124 15.93 10.67 13.05
C THR A 124 16.34 9.99 14.37
N ASN A 125 16.06 10.65 15.50
CA ASN A 125 16.37 10.16 16.84
C ASN A 125 15.19 9.42 17.50
N ALA A 126 14.03 9.39 16.84
CA ALA A 126 12.84 8.69 17.34
C ALA A 126 12.86 7.19 16.98
N ASP A 127 11.85 6.47 17.46
CA ASP A 127 11.59 5.10 17.02
C ASP A 127 11.43 5.05 15.49
N ARG A 128 12.02 4.03 14.88
CA ARG A 128 11.98 3.78 13.44
C ARG A 128 10.74 3.00 13.03
N GLY A 129 10.05 2.37 13.99
CA GLY A 129 8.87 1.56 13.75
C GLY A 129 7.66 2.39 13.31
N HIS A 130 6.92 1.83 12.36
CA HIS A 130 5.60 2.33 11.98
C HIS A 130 4.51 1.41 12.53
N ARG A 131 3.50 2.01 13.14
CA ARG A 131 2.28 1.33 13.56
C ARG A 131 1.29 1.26 12.40
N THR A 132 0.71 0.08 12.22
CA THR A 132 -0.28 -0.23 11.18
C THR A 132 -1.68 -0.35 11.80
N ALA A 133 -2.32 0.78 12.11
CA ALA A 133 -3.58 0.79 12.86
C ALA A 133 -4.84 0.54 12.01
N GLY A 134 -4.71 0.01 10.79
CA GLY A 134 -5.82 -0.19 9.85
C GLY A 134 -6.46 1.10 9.30
N ARG A 135 -5.88 2.27 9.63
CA ARG A 135 -6.32 3.57 9.11
C ARG A 135 -5.85 3.78 7.68
N ARG A 136 -6.59 4.56 6.92
CA ARG A 136 -6.28 4.83 5.50
C ARG A 136 -6.42 6.31 5.18
N VAL A 137 -5.66 6.79 4.21
CA VAL A 137 -5.83 8.14 3.67
C VAL A 137 -7.16 8.28 2.92
N SER A 138 -7.65 9.51 2.83
CA SER A 138 -8.91 9.81 2.15
C SER A 138 -8.86 9.51 0.65
N ALA A 139 -10.04 9.32 0.03
CA ALA A 139 -10.14 9.10 -1.41
C ALA A 139 -9.55 10.27 -2.24
N PRO A 140 -9.73 11.56 -1.88
CA PRO A 140 -9.07 12.66 -2.56
C PRO A 140 -7.53 12.57 -2.57
N LEU A 141 -6.90 12.24 -1.43
CA LEU A 141 -5.44 12.08 -1.35
C LEU A 141 -4.94 10.98 -2.28
N ARG A 142 -5.63 9.84 -2.30
CA ARG A 142 -5.33 8.73 -3.23
C ARG A 142 -5.47 9.17 -4.69
N ALA A 143 -6.50 9.94 -5.01
CA ALA A 143 -6.69 10.47 -6.35
C ALA A 143 -5.62 11.51 -6.75
N ALA A 144 -5.11 12.32 -5.81
CA ALA A 144 -4.01 13.25 -6.04
C ALA A 144 -2.72 12.50 -6.41
N ARG A 145 -2.36 11.46 -5.64
CA ARG A 145 -1.27 10.54 -5.96
C ARG A 145 -1.46 9.90 -7.34
N ASP A 146 -2.62 9.33 -7.63
CA ASP A 146 -2.86 8.63 -8.91
C ASP A 146 -2.76 9.56 -10.11
N ARG A 147 -3.21 10.81 -9.94
CA ARG A 147 -3.06 11.85 -10.96
C ARG A 147 -1.58 12.16 -11.18
N ALA A 148 -0.79 12.27 -10.12
CA ALA A 148 0.63 12.54 -10.23
C ALA A 148 1.37 11.40 -10.95
N TYR A 149 1.12 10.15 -10.59
CA TYR A 149 1.69 9.00 -11.29
C TYR A 149 1.31 8.95 -12.76
N ARG A 150 0.03 9.15 -13.10
CA ARG A 150 -0.41 9.16 -14.50
C ARG A 150 0.21 10.28 -15.34
N ARG A 151 0.54 11.40 -14.71
CA ARG A 151 1.17 12.56 -15.37
C ARG A 151 2.70 12.50 -15.37
N GLY A 152 3.30 11.53 -14.68
CA GLY A 152 4.75 11.48 -14.48
C GLY A 152 5.29 12.65 -13.65
N THR A 153 4.46 13.25 -12.80
CA THR A 153 4.86 14.34 -11.89
C THR A 153 5.15 13.80 -10.49
N ASP A 154 5.77 14.61 -9.64
CA ASP A 154 6.11 14.22 -8.26
C ASP A 154 4.85 13.91 -7.41
N PRO A 155 4.64 12.63 -7.01
CA PRO A 155 3.51 12.25 -6.18
C PRO A 155 3.67 12.69 -4.72
N GLN A 156 4.90 12.86 -4.20
CA GLN A 156 5.14 13.34 -2.84
C GLN A 156 4.64 14.77 -2.68
N HIS A 157 5.01 15.64 -3.61
CA HIS A 157 4.55 17.03 -3.61
C HIS A 157 3.03 17.11 -3.83
N ALA A 158 2.46 16.28 -4.70
CA ALA A 158 1.02 16.26 -4.94
C ALA A 158 0.20 15.91 -3.70
N VAL A 159 0.65 14.93 -2.91
CA VAL A 159 0.00 14.54 -1.65
C VAL A 159 0.07 15.67 -0.61
N TRP A 160 1.24 16.29 -0.41
CA TRP A 160 1.37 17.42 0.52
C TRP A 160 0.55 18.64 0.10
N HIS A 161 0.49 18.93 -1.20
CA HIS A 161 -0.36 19.99 -1.72
C HIS A 161 -1.84 19.72 -1.45
N ASP A 162 -2.31 18.49 -1.64
CA ASP A 162 -3.72 18.12 -1.37
C ASP A 162 -4.03 18.16 0.14
N ILE A 163 -3.09 17.74 1.01
CA ILE A 163 -3.21 17.91 2.48
C ILE A 163 -3.33 19.40 2.83
N THR A 164 -2.42 20.21 2.31
CA THR A 164 -2.38 21.65 2.59
C THR A 164 -3.68 22.34 2.15
N SER A 165 -4.09 22.12 0.90
CA SER A 165 -5.23 22.82 0.31
C SER A 165 -6.58 22.45 0.95
N ARG A 166 -6.73 21.22 1.44
CA ARG A 166 -8.03 20.71 1.94
C ARG A 166 -8.14 20.68 3.46
N TYR A 167 -7.06 20.36 4.16
CA TYR A 167 -7.11 20.07 5.59
C TYR A 167 -6.46 21.19 6.39
N GLU A 168 -5.29 21.66 5.97
CA GLU A 168 -4.58 22.74 6.68
C GLU A 168 -5.26 24.11 6.53
N THR A 169 -5.98 24.35 5.43
CA THR A 169 -6.75 25.59 5.24
C THR A 169 -7.94 25.71 6.19
N ILE A 170 -8.45 24.58 6.68
CA ILE A 170 -9.64 24.51 7.54
C ILE A 170 -9.20 24.43 9.01
N ALA A 171 -8.27 23.53 9.32
CA ALA A 171 -7.83 23.30 10.69
C ALA A 171 -6.34 22.93 10.71
N PRO A 172 -5.41 23.89 10.77
CA PRO A 172 -3.97 23.60 10.74
C PRO A 172 -3.52 22.60 11.81
N THR A 173 -2.51 21.79 11.51
CA THR A 173 -1.78 20.98 12.53
C THR A 173 -0.32 21.43 12.59
N SER A 174 0.38 21.11 13.67
CA SER A 174 1.78 21.54 13.86
C SER A 174 2.69 21.00 12.76
N THR A 175 2.50 19.74 12.35
CA THR A 175 3.37 19.06 11.38
C THR A 175 2.75 18.93 9.99
N SER A 176 1.52 19.40 9.79
CA SER A 176 0.68 19.09 8.64
C SER A 176 0.54 17.60 8.37
N SER A 177 0.29 16.85 9.44
CA SER A 177 0.03 15.40 9.41
C SER A 177 -1.42 15.11 9.04
N PHE A 178 -1.63 14.28 8.03
CA PHE A 178 -2.95 13.74 7.72
C PHE A 178 -3.55 12.92 8.89
N ALA A 179 -2.69 12.24 9.67
CA ALA A 179 -3.16 11.42 10.80
C ALA A 179 -3.83 12.28 11.87
N ASP A 180 -3.29 13.46 12.18
CA ASP A 180 -3.85 14.39 13.16
C ASP A 180 -5.26 14.87 12.73
N HIS A 181 -5.50 15.02 11.43
CA HIS A 181 -6.83 15.37 10.92
C HIS A 181 -7.84 14.23 11.09
N LEU A 182 -7.39 12.97 10.98
CA LEU A 182 -8.26 11.83 11.28
C LEU A 182 -8.62 11.77 12.76
N ASP A 183 -7.64 12.04 13.64
CA ASP A 183 -7.86 12.02 15.10
C ASP A 183 -8.93 13.02 15.55
N ARG A 184 -9.03 14.17 14.87
CA ARG A 184 -10.05 15.19 15.15
C ARG A 184 -11.47 14.83 14.72
N VAL A 185 -11.63 13.94 13.74
CA VAL A 185 -12.95 13.49 13.26
C VAL A 185 -13.43 12.27 14.06
N ALA A 186 -12.50 11.55 14.69
CA ALA A 186 -12.80 10.35 15.48
C ALA A 186 -13.18 10.63 16.94
N GLY A 187 -12.91 11.84 17.45
CA GLY A 187 -13.31 12.30 18.79
C GLY A 187 -14.58 13.15 18.76
#